data_AF-A0A6G2PUL5-F1
#
_entry.id   AF-A0A6G2PUL5-F1
#
_cell.length_a   1.000
_cell.length_b   1.000
_cell.length_c   1.000
_cell.angle_alpha   90.00
_cell.angle_beta   90.00
_cell.angle_gamma   90.00
#
_symmetry.space_group_name_H-M   'P 1'
#
loop_
_entity.id
_entity.type
_entity.pdbx_description
1 polymer ?
#
loop_
_entity_poly.entity_id
_entity_poly.type
_entity_poly.pdbx_seq_one_letter_code
_entity_poly.pdbx_strand_id
1 'polypeptide(L)' 'VILYLHGAGWVFGNAHTHDRLVRELAVGARAAVVFPEYDLSPEARYPVAIEQNYTVARWVAEQGATKDLDGSR' A
#
# COMPACT_ATOMS: atom_id res chain seq x y z
N VAL A 1 1.57 -3.20 -10.96
CA VAL A 1 1.92 -3.25 -9.53
C VAL A 1 0.65 -2.98 -8.75
N ILE A 2 0.36 -3.75 -7.71
CA ILE A 2 -0.84 -3.52 -6.88
C ILE A 2 -0.44 -2.66 -5.69
N LEU A 3 -1.00 -1.46 -5.57
CA LEU A 3 -0.95 -0.69 -4.34
C LEU A 3 -2.14 -1.07 -3.47
N TYR A 4 -1.90 -1.80 -2.38
CA TYR A 4 -2.96 -2.27 -1.50
C TYR A 4 -3.08 -1.36 -0.27
N LEU A 5 -4.17 -0.58 -0.20
CA LEU A 5 -4.48 0.27 0.94
C LEU A 5 -5.32 -0.52 1.93
N HIS A 6 -4.77 -0.83 3.10
CA HIS A 6 -5.49 -1.65 4.07
C HIS A 6 -6.71 -0.94 4.64
N GLY A 7 -7.71 -1.72 5.05
CA GLY A 7 -8.96 -1.24 5.59
C GLY A 7 -8.94 -1.11 7.12
N ALA A 8 -10.08 -1.45 7.74
CA ALA A 8 -10.34 -1.38 9.18
C ALA A 8 -10.42 0.05 9.76
N GLY A 9 -11.04 0.94 8.96
CA GLY A 9 -11.58 2.22 9.43
C GLY A 9 -10.54 3.31 9.70
N TRP A 10 -9.36 3.23 9.07
CA TRP A 10 -8.18 4.09 9.33
C TRP A 10 -7.58 3.98 10.73
N VAL A 11 -8.19 3.19 11.62
CA VAL A 11 -7.81 3.07 13.03
C VAL A 11 -7.03 1.78 13.30
N PHE A 12 -7.30 0.73 12.51
CA PHE A 12 -6.72 -0.58 12.74
C PHE A 12 -6.06 -1.14 11.48
N GLY A 13 -5.27 -2.18 11.69
CA GLY A 13 -4.64 -2.94 10.62
C GLY A 13 -3.18 -2.56 10.40
N ASN A 14 -2.43 -3.52 9.86
CA ASN A 14 -1.03 -3.41 9.48
C ASN A 14 -0.70 -4.58 8.52
N ALA A 15 0.56 -4.72 8.13
CA ALA A 15 0.99 -5.79 7.25
C ALA A 15 0.67 -7.19 7.81
N HIS A 16 0.72 -7.40 9.14
CA HIS A 16 0.42 -8.69 9.74
C HIS A 16 -1.06 -9.07 9.67
N THR A 17 -1.97 -8.13 9.93
CA THR A 17 -3.42 -8.44 9.89
C THR A 17 -3.94 -8.72 8.48
N HIS A 18 -3.22 -8.25 7.44
CA HIS A 18 -3.58 -8.43 6.03
C HIS A 18 -2.63 -9.37 5.26
N ASP A 19 -1.64 -9.99 5.93
CA ASP A 19 -0.56 -10.76 5.29
C ASP A 19 -1.09 -11.84 4.32
N ARG A 20 -2.06 -12.66 4.78
CA ARG A 20 -2.66 -13.71 3.93
C ARG A 20 -3.26 -13.14 2.65
N LEU A 21 -4.09 -12.10 2.77
CA LEU A 21 -4.78 -11.49 1.63
C LEU A 21 -3.79 -10.88 0.64
N VAL A 22 -2.80 -10.15 1.14
CA VAL A 22 -1.77 -9.51 0.30
C VAL A 22 -0.94 -10.55 -0.46
N ARG A 23 -0.57 -11.66 0.18
CA ARG A 23 0.12 -12.78 -0.48
C ARG A 23 -0.74 -13.46 -1.54
N GLU A 24 -2.01 -13.71 -1.24
CA GLU A 24 -2.96 -14.29 -2.21
C GLU A 24 -3.14 -13.38 -3.43
N LEU A 25 -3.23 -12.06 -3.24
CA LEU A 25 -3.26 -11.08 -4.33
C LEU A 25 -1.98 -11.12 -5.17
N ALA A 26 -0.80 -11.13 -4.53
CA ALA A 26 0.48 -11.16 -5.23
C ALA A 26 0.60 -12.40 -6.13
N VAL A 27 0.29 -13.58 -5.58
CA VAL A 27 0.36 -14.86 -6.30
C VAL A 27 -0.71 -14.93 -7.37
N GLY A 28 -1.96 -14.63 -7.04
CA GLY A 28 -3.10 -14.73 -7.95
C GLY A 28 -3.02 -13.78 -9.14
N ALA A 29 -2.58 -12.53 -8.91
CA ALA A 29 -2.43 -11.54 -9.97
C ALA A 29 -1.07 -11.62 -10.68
N ARG A 30 -0.13 -12.42 -10.18
CA ARG A 30 1.27 -12.46 -10.64
C ARG A 30 1.89 -11.05 -10.69
N ALA A 31 1.62 -10.25 -9.66
CA ALA A 31 2.05 -8.87 -9.57
C ALA A 31 2.72 -8.61 -8.22
N ALA A 32 3.71 -7.72 -8.21
CA ALA A 32 4.21 -7.17 -6.95
C ALA A 32 3.08 -6.40 -6.26
N VAL A 33 3.00 -6.55 -4.92
CA VAL A 33 2.08 -5.78 -4.08
C VAL A 33 2.89 -4.87 -3.18
N VAL A 34 2.58 -3.58 -3.20
CA VAL A 34 3.10 -2.57 -2.28
C VAL A 34 2.03 -2.30 -1.24
N PHE A 35 2.38 -2.45 0.04
CA PHE A 35 1.50 -2.25 1.18
C PHE A 35 2.01 -1.06 2.00
N PRO A 36 1.41 0.14 1.87
CA PRO A 36 1.78 1.27 2.71
C PRO A 36 1.34 1.04 4.16
N GLU A 37 2.28 1.17 5.08
CA GLU A 37 2.01 1.31 6.52
C GLU A 37 1.81 2.81 6.79
N TYR A 38 0.58 3.29 6.60
CA TYR A 38 0.23 4.69 6.81
C TYR A 38 -0.13 4.97 8.27
N ASP A 39 0.00 6.22 8.71
CA ASP A 39 -0.32 6.61 10.08
C ASP A 39 -1.83 6.49 10.36
N LEU A 40 -2.15 5.90 11.51
CA LEU A 40 -3.52 5.55 11.88
C LEU A 40 -4.20 6.66 12.68
N SER A 41 -5.52 6.70 12.58
CA SER A 41 -6.38 7.49 13.46
C SER A 41 -6.51 6.81 14.83
N PRO A 42 -6.73 7.58 15.91
CA PRO A 42 -6.95 9.04 15.94
C PRO A 42 -5.69 9.92 15.95
N GLU A 43 -4.50 9.34 16.07
CA GLU A 43 -3.21 10.05 16.15
C GLU A 43 -2.95 10.87 14.88
N ALA A 44 -3.17 10.26 13.72
CA ALA A 44 -3.19 10.92 12.43
C ALA A 44 -4.62 11.11 11.93
N ARG A 45 -4.98 12.35 11.60
CA ARG A 45 -6.30 12.71 11.09
C ARG A 45 -6.23 12.97 9.59
N TYR A 46 -7.40 13.02 8.95
CA TYR A 46 -7.51 13.48 7.58
C TYR A 46 -6.74 14.82 7.38
N PRO A 47 -5.92 14.96 6.31
CA PRO A 47 -5.75 14.05 5.17
C PRO A 47 -4.50 13.14 5.25
N VAL A 48 -3.87 12.94 6.41
CA VAL A 48 -2.52 12.31 6.51
C VAL A 48 -2.42 10.97 5.79
N ALA A 49 -3.29 10.01 6.11
CA ALA A 49 -3.21 8.67 5.51
C ALA A 49 -3.38 8.71 3.98
N ILE A 50 -4.26 9.56 3.44
CA ILE A 50 -4.46 9.63 1.99
C ILE A 50 -3.26 10.27 1.27
N GLU A 51 -2.64 11.29 1.87
CA GLU A 51 -1.44 11.92 1.32
C GLU A 51 -0.22 10.99 1.37
N GLN A 52 -0.07 10.20 2.43
CA GLN A 52 0.98 9.18 2.53
C GLN A 52 0.78 8.08 1.48
N ASN A 53 -0.44 7.58 1.33
CA ASN A 53 -0.77 6.58 0.31
C ASN A 53 -0.54 7.12 -1.11
N TYR A 54 -0.93 8.37 -1.38
CA TYR A 54 -0.65 9.03 -2.66
C TYR A 54 0.85 9.21 -2.90
N THR A 55 1.61 9.56 -1.86
CA THR A 55 3.08 9.66 -1.93
C THR A 55 3.70 8.32 -2.33
N VAL A 56 3.24 7.21 -1.76
CA VAL A 56 3.71 5.87 -2.15
C VAL A 56 3.31 5.54 -3.59
N ALA A 57 2.07 5.85 -4.01
CA ALA A 57 1.62 5.66 -5.38
C ALA A 57 2.54 6.39 -6.39
N ARG A 58 2.86 7.66 -6.11
CA ARG A 58 3.78 8.45 -6.91
C ARG A 58 5.18 7.85 -6.94
N TRP A 59 5.70 7.43 -5.79
CA TRP A 59 6.99 6.78 -5.72
C TRP A 59 7.03 5.48 -6.56
N VAL A 60 5.97 4.66 -6.54
CA VAL A 60 5.88 3.47 -7.41
C VAL A 60 5.91 3.86 -8.89
N ALA A 61 5.16 4.88 -9.29
CA ALA A 61 5.09 5.32 -10.68
C ALA A 61 6.39 5.95 -11.18
N GLU A 62 7.03 6.79 -10.36
CA GLU A 62 8.19 7.60 -10.74
C GLU A 62 9.52 6.87 -10.51
N GLN A 63 9.61 6.02 -9.48
CA GLN A 63 10.86 5.44 -8.99
C GLN A 63 10.80 3.93 -8.78
N GLY A 64 9.65 3.28 -8.96
CA GLY A 64 9.45 1.85 -8.70
C GLY A 64 10.40 0.93 -9.47
N ALA A 65 10.86 1.35 -10.66
CA ALA A 65 11.83 0.60 -11.46
C ALA A 65 13.15 0.35 -10.70
N THR A 66 13.52 1.21 -9.74
CA THR A 66 14.70 1.01 -8.87
C THR A 66 14.55 -0.17 -7.90
N LYS A 67 13.35 -0.74 -7.80
CA LYS A 67 12.97 -1.87 -6.95
C LYS A 67 12.30 -2.98 -7.76
N ASP A 68 12.60 -3.08 -9.05
CA ASP A 68 12.03 -4.06 -9.97
C ASP A 68 10.49 -4.00 -10.08
N LEU A 69 9.90 -2.82 -9.80
CA LEU A 69 8.47 -2.57 -9.97
C LEU A 69 8.21 -1.90 -11.32
N ASP A 70 7.26 -2.44 -12.09
CA ASP A 70 6.79 -1.83 -13.33
C ASP A 70 5.71 -0.79 -13.03
N GLY A 71 6.11 0.49 -12.91
CA GLY A 71 5.20 1.60 -12.61
C GLY A 71 4.24 1.97 -13.74
N SER A 72 4.32 1.34 -14.92
CA SER A 72 3.40 1.55 -16.04
C SER A 72 2.18 0.61 -16.01
N ARG A 73 2.16 -0.35 -15.08
CA ARG A 73 1.13 -1.37 -14.91
C ARG A 73 0.80 -1.60 -13.45
#